data_AF-A0A1F6V317-F1
#
_entry.id   AF-A0A1F6V317-F1
#
_cell.length_a   1.000
_cell.length_b   1.000
_cell.length_c   1.000
_cell.angle_alpha   90.00
_cell.angle_beta   90.00
_cell.angle_gamma   90.00
#
_symmetry.space_group_name_H-M   'P 1'
#
loop_
_entity.id
_entity.type
_entity.pdbx_description
1 polymer ?
#
loop_
_entity_poly.entity_id
_entity_poly.type
_entity_poly.pdbx_seq_one_letter_code
_entity_poly.pdbx_strand_id
1 'polypeptide(L)'
;MSEEDPDLAFRKMADAFIDVANKHIKGDNREIVGMAILYAAARFNSFVAASHAPDLKKFDADRSKAFEFFLGKYREMLNENLDDYRKSYDESMKYTHLMKQ
;
A
#
# COMPACT_ATOMS: atom_id res chain seq x y z
N MET A 1 28.66 5.28 -10.61
CA MET A 1 27.46 4.53 -10.17
C MET A 1 26.44 5.58 -9.80
N SER A 2 25.33 5.69 -10.53
CA SER A 2 24.28 6.66 -10.21
C SER A 2 23.61 6.21 -8.91
N GLU A 3 23.53 7.10 -7.92
CA GLU A 3 22.67 6.91 -6.76
C GLU A 3 21.24 6.66 -7.28
N GLU A 4 20.67 5.52 -6.91
CA GLU A 4 19.33 5.15 -7.33
C GLU A 4 18.33 6.04 -6.58
N ASP A 5 17.40 6.67 -7.32
CA ASP A 5 16.37 7.54 -6.75
C ASP A 5 15.62 6.79 -5.62
N PRO A 6 15.62 7.29 -4.38
CA PRO A 6 14.93 6.65 -3.25
C PRO A 6 13.47 6.32 -3.53
N ASP A 7 12.78 7.15 -4.32
CA ASP A 7 11.39 6.90 -4.70
C ASP A 7 11.27 5.72 -5.66
N LEU A 8 12.24 5.55 -6.56
CA LEU A 8 12.30 4.39 -7.45
C LEU A 8 12.58 3.10 -6.66
N ALA A 9 13.51 3.14 -5.70
CA ALA A 9 13.81 1.99 -4.85
C ALA A 9 12.58 1.59 -4.01
N PHE A 10 11.87 2.56 -3.44
CA PHE A 10 10.61 2.33 -2.71
C PHE A 10 9.54 1.68 -3.60
N ARG A 11 9.32 2.21 -4.81
CA ARG A 11 8.34 1.65 -5.77
C ARG A 11 8.69 0.22 -6.16
N LYS A 12 9.96 -0.07 -6.47
CA LYS A 12 10.41 -1.44 -6.77
C LYS A 12 10.15 -2.42 -5.62
N MET A 13 10.32 -1.97 -4.37
CA MET A 13 9.99 -2.79 -3.20
C MET A 13 8.48 -3.04 -3.09
N ALA A 14 7.64 -2.02 -3.31
CA ALA A 14 6.19 -2.17 -3.33
C ALA A 14 5.74 -3.16 -4.44
N ASP A 15 6.28 -3.03 -5.64
CA ASP A 15 5.98 -3.89 -6.78
C ASP A 15 6.33 -5.36 -6.49
N ALA A 16 7.44 -5.62 -5.80
CA ALA A 16 7.80 -6.98 -5.40
C ALA A 16 6.76 -7.62 -4.45
N PHE A 17 6.10 -6.85 -3.58
CA PHE A 17 5.00 -7.35 -2.76
C PHE A 17 3.72 -7.59 -3.60
N ILE A 18 3.45 -6.74 -4.58
CA ILE A 18 2.34 -6.92 -5.52
C ILE A 18 2.54 -8.18 -6.38
N ASP A 19 3.77 -8.47 -6.81
CA ASP A 19 4.09 -9.72 -7.53
C ASP A 19 3.78 -10.97 -6.70
N VAL A 20 4.02 -10.92 -5.40
CA VAL A 20 3.65 -12.00 -4.48
C VAL A 20 2.13 -12.12 -4.39
N ALA A 21 1.41 -11.00 -4.22
CA ALA A 21 -0.05 -10.99 -4.22
C ALA A 21 -0.64 -11.57 -5.52
N ASN A 22 -0.10 -11.18 -6.67
CA ASN A 22 -0.53 -11.66 -7.98
C ASN A 22 -0.35 -13.18 -8.14
N LYS A 23 0.64 -13.78 -7.47
CA LYS A 23 0.79 -15.25 -7.43
C LYS A 23 -0.34 -15.92 -6.64
N HIS A 24 -0.82 -15.30 -5.56
CA HIS A 24 -1.93 -15.82 -4.76
C HIS A 24 -3.29 -15.72 -5.47
N ILE A 25 -3.51 -14.67 -6.28
CA ILE A 25 -4.76 -14.50 -7.07
C ILE A 25 -5.02 -15.69 -8.03
N LYS A 26 -4.00 -16.47 -8.39
CA LYS A 26 -4.17 -17.67 -9.23
C LYS A 26 -4.95 -18.80 -8.54
N GLY A 27 -5.02 -18.80 -7.21
CA GLY A 27 -5.72 -19.81 -6.41
C GLY A 27 -6.85 -19.28 -5.54
N ASP A 28 -6.81 -17.99 -5.19
CA ASP A 28 -7.78 -17.32 -4.32
C ASP A 28 -8.41 -16.10 -5.02
N ASN A 29 -9.54 -15.60 -4.49
CA ASN A 29 -10.12 -14.37 -5.02
C ASN A 29 -9.32 -13.11 -4.60
N ARG A 30 -9.43 -12.06 -5.41
CA ARG A 30 -8.70 -10.79 -5.20
C ARG A 30 -9.05 -10.12 -3.87
N GLU A 31 -10.28 -10.28 -3.38
CA GLU A 31 -10.76 -9.68 -2.14
C GLU A 31 -10.04 -10.29 -0.92
N ILE A 32 -9.89 -11.61 -0.88
CA ILE A 32 -9.15 -12.33 0.17
C ILE A 32 -7.66 -11.98 0.12
N VAL A 33 -7.07 -11.96 -1.08
CA VAL A 33 -5.65 -11.59 -1.24
C VAL A 33 -5.43 -10.15 -0.78
N GLY A 34 -6.33 -9.21 -1.11
CA GLY A 34 -6.27 -7.83 -0.64
C GLY A 34 -6.32 -7.72 0.90
N MET A 35 -7.24 -8.45 1.54
CA MET A 35 -7.29 -8.52 3.02
C MET A 35 -6.03 -9.13 3.62
N ALA A 36 -5.45 -10.15 2.97
CA ALA A 36 -4.22 -10.77 3.42
C ALA A 36 -3.02 -9.80 3.35
N ILE A 37 -2.92 -8.99 2.30
CA ILE A 37 -1.90 -7.92 2.20
C ILE A 37 -2.07 -6.90 3.32
N LEU A 38 -3.31 -6.44 3.56
CA LEU A 38 -3.58 -5.48 4.63
C LEU A 38 -3.16 -6.04 6.00
N TYR A 39 -3.45 -7.31 6.26
CA TYR A 39 -3.04 -7.97 7.49
C TYR A 39 -1.52 -8.17 7.59
N ALA A 40 -0.85 -8.51 6.48
CA ALA A 40 0.60 -8.62 6.42
C ALA A 40 1.29 -7.29 6.71
N ALA A 41 0.81 -6.20 6.10
CA ALA A 41 1.27 -4.84 6.38
C ALA A 41 1.09 -4.47 7.86
N ALA A 42 -0.07 -4.77 8.46
CA ALA A 42 -0.30 -4.51 9.88
C ALA A 42 0.69 -5.26 10.78
N ARG A 43 0.99 -6.54 10.49
CA ARG A 43 1.98 -7.33 11.24
C ARG A 43 3.39 -6.75 11.12
N PHE A 44 3.80 -6.40 9.91
CA PHE A 44 5.13 -5.85 9.66
C PHE A 44 5.30 -4.47 10.31
N ASN A 45 4.31 -3.58 10.15
CA ASN A 45 4.33 -2.26 10.76
C ASN A 45 4.31 -2.32 12.29
N SER A 46 3.61 -3.30 12.88
CA SER A 46 3.65 -3.56 14.32
C SER A 46 5.03 -3.99 14.79
N PHE A 47 5.72 -4.83 14.01
CA PHE A 47 7.12 -5.18 14.28
C PHE A 47 8.04 -3.96 14.21
N VAL A 48 7.88 -3.10 13.19
CA VAL A 48 8.64 -1.84 13.08
C VAL A 48 8.40 -0.94 14.29
N ALA A 49 7.14 -0.76 14.72
CA ALA A 49 6.83 0.02 15.93
C ALA A 49 7.49 -0.58 17.18
N ALA A 50 7.40 -1.91 17.36
CA ALA A 50 8.00 -2.61 18.49
C ALA A 50 9.53 -2.49 18.50
N SER A 51 10.18 -2.53 17.34
CA SER A 51 11.65 -2.45 17.23
C SER A 51 12.24 -1.12 17.70
N HIS A 52 11.44 -0.04 17.74
CA HIS A 52 11.84 1.27 18.24
C HIS A 52 11.59 1.46 19.74
N ALA A 53 10.89 0.53 20.39
CA ALA A 53 10.60 0.62 21.82
C ALA A 53 11.66 -0.15 22.64
N PRO A 54 12.39 0.52 23.55
CA PRO A 54 13.38 -0.13 24.41
C PRO A 54 12.76 -1.04 25.48
N ASP A 55 11.49 -0.83 25.82
CA ASP A 55 10.75 -1.60 26.82
C ASP A 55 9.23 -1.53 26.57
N LEU A 56 8.48 -2.34 27.33
CA LEU A 56 7.02 -2.43 27.24
C LEU A 56 6.33 -1.10 27.56
N LYS A 57 6.85 -0.33 28.53
CA LYS A 57 6.24 0.94 28.93
C LYS A 57 6.30 1.96 27.78
N LYS A 58 7.44 2.02 27.09
CA LYS A 58 7.63 2.89 25.93
C LYS A 58 6.82 2.41 24.73
N PHE A 59 6.76 1.09 24.51
CA PHE A 59 5.90 0.50 23.49
C PHE A 59 4.43 0.91 23.68
N ASP A 60 3.89 0.73 24.89
CA ASP A 60 2.51 1.07 25.20
C ASP A 60 2.23 2.58 25.06
N ALA A 61 3.19 3.43 25.46
CA ALA A 61 3.09 4.88 25.31
C ALA A 61 3.12 5.34 23.84
N ASP A 62 3.88 4.67 22.98
CA ASP A 62 4.00 5.03 21.56
C ASP A 62 2.97 4.32 20.67
N ARG A 63 2.27 3.31 21.17
CA ARG A 63 1.28 2.52 20.43
C ARG A 63 0.25 3.39 19.70
N SER A 64 -0.32 4.38 20.39
CA SER A 64 -1.30 5.29 19.77
C SER A 64 -0.69 6.13 18.65
N LYS A 65 0.56 6.59 18.82
CA LYS A 65 1.26 7.36 17.77
C LYS A 65 1.57 6.51 16.55
N ALA A 66 2.01 5.27 16.76
CA ALA A 66 2.26 4.32 15.68
C ALA A 66 0.97 4.04 14.90
N PHE A 67 -0.16 3.86 15.60
CA PHE A 67 -1.46 3.66 14.98
C PHE A 67 -1.87 4.82 14.07
N GLU A 68 -1.84 6.06 14.59
CA GLU A 68 -2.15 7.26 13.80
C GLU A 68 -1.22 7.42 12.59
N PHE A 69 0.08 7.16 12.78
CA PHE A 69 1.06 7.27 11.70
C PHE A 69 0.77 6.28 10.56
N PHE A 70 0.64 4.98 10.86
CA PHE A 70 0.46 3.96 9.83
C PHE A 70 -0.91 4.05 9.15
N LEU A 71 -1.98 4.37 9.90
CA LEU A 71 -3.29 4.57 9.29
C LEU A 71 -3.35 5.84 8.44
N GLY A 72 -2.72 6.92 8.89
CA GLY A 72 -2.61 8.15 8.11
C GLY A 72 -1.91 7.90 6.78
N LYS A 73 -0.76 7.20 6.82
CA LYS A 73 -0.01 6.84 5.61
C LYS A 73 -0.78 5.92 4.68
N TYR A 74 -1.45 4.90 5.22
CA TYR A 74 -2.29 4.02 4.40
C TYR A 74 -3.45 4.77 3.73
N ARG A 75 -4.10 5.68 4.46
CA ARG A 75 -5.19 6.51 3.92
C ARG A 75 -4.71 7.40 2.77
N GLU A 76 -3.55 8.05 2.93
CA GLU A 76 -2.93 8.89 1.91
C GLU A 76 -2.64 8.09 0.63
N MET A 77 -1.89 6.98 0.75
CA MET A 77 -1.54 6.13 -0.39
C MET A 77 -2.77 5.51 -1.06
N LEU A 78 -3.77 5.06 -0.30
CA LEU A 78 -5.00 4.51 -0.86
C LEU A 78 -5.77 5.57 -1.64
N ASN A 79 -5.86 6.79 -1.10
CA ASN A 79 -6.54 7.88 -1.79
C ASN A 79 -5.86 8.22 -3.12
N GLU A 80 -4.53 8.34 -3.13
CA GLU A 80 -3.77 8.59 -4.36
C GLU A 80 -4.02 7.51 -5.42
N ASN A 81 -3.98 6.23 -5.04
CA ASN A 81 -4.25 5.13 -5.97
C ASN A 81 -5.69 5.16 -6.50
N LEU A 82 -6.67 5.45 -5.65
CA LEU A 82 -8.07 5.56 -6.07
C LEU A 82 -8.29 6.76 -7.00
N ASP A 83 -7.63 7.89 -6.74
CA ASP A 83 -7.66 9.06 -7.62
C ASP A 83 -7.04 8.76 -8.99
N ASP A 84 -6.01 7.92 -9.05
CA ASP A 84 -5.43 7.48 -10.33
C ASP A 84 -6.41 6.57 -11.12
N TYR A 85 -7.11 5.66 -10.45
CA TYR A 85 -8.19 4.91 -11.09
C TYR A 85 -9.32 5.83 -11.57
N ARG A 86 -9.69 6.86 -10.79
CA ARG A 86 -10.70 7.84 -11.19
C ARG A 86 -10.30 8.56 -12.48
N LYS A 87 -9.04 9.04 -12.58
CA LYS A 87 -8.54 9.68 -13.80
C LYS A 87 -8.64 8.76 -15.01
N SER A 88 -8.35 7.46 -14.84
CA SER A 88 -8.47 6.49 -15.94
C SER A 88 -9.91 6.36 -16.46
N TYR A 89 -10.91 6.46 -15.58
CA TYR A 89 -12.31 6.49 -15.99
C TYR A 89 -12.66 7.78 -16.74
N ASP A 90 -12.24 8.93 -16.24
CA ASP A 90 -12.49 10.23 -16.89
C ASP A 90 -11.82 10.31 -18.28
N GLU A 91 -10.60 9.78 -18.43
CA GLU A 91 -9.91 9.67 -19.71
C GLU A 91 -10.59 8.66 -20.64
N SER A 92 -10.99 7.49 -20.14
CA SER A 92 -11.73 6.53 -20.96
C SER A 92 -13.05 7.13 -21.47
N MET A 93 -13.78 7.86 -20.61
CA MET A 93 -15.00 8.60 -20.98
C MET A 93 -14.74 9.74 -21.96
N LYS A 94 -13.56 10.39 -21.88
CA LYS A 94 -13.12 11.38 -22.86
C LYS A 94 -12.99 10.78 -24.27
N TYR A 95 -12.77 9.49 -24.44
CA TYR A 95 -12.70 8.85 -25.76
C TYR A 95 -13.95 8.03 -26.12
N THR A 96 -14.87 7.79 -25.19
CA THR A 96 -16.13 7.05 -25.44
C THR A 96 -17.00 7.67 -26.54
N HIS A 97 -16.94 8.99 -26.74
CA HIS A 97 -17.65 9.66 -27.84
C HIS A 97 -16.99 9.46 -29.22
N LEU A 98 -15.75 8.98 -29.29
CA LEU A 98 -15.04 8.67 -30.54
C LEU A 98 -15.19 7.20 -30.96
N MET A 99 -15.67 6.32 -30.07
CA MET A 99 -15.80 4.87 -30.34
C MET A 99 -17.21 4.42 -30.75
N LYS A 100 -18.18 5.33 -30.87
CA LYS A 100 -19.47 5.03 -31.49
C LYS A 100 -19.37 5.20 -33.02
N GLN A 101 -19.19 4.10 -33.74
CA GLN A 101 -19.57 3.95 -35.15
C GLN A 101 -20.73 2.98 -35.26
#